data_AF-A0A2G5DWD5-F1
#
_entry.id   AF-A0A2G5DWD5-F1
#
_cell.length_a   1.000
_cell.length_b   1.000
_cell.length_c   1.000
_cell.angle_alpha   90.00
_cell.angle_beta   90.00
_cell.angle_gamma   90.00
#
_symmetry.space_group_name_H-M   'P 1'
#
loop_
_entity.id
_entity.type
_entity.pdbx_description
1 polymer ?
#
loop_
_entity_poly.entity_id
_entity_poly.type
_entity_poly.pdbx_seq_one_letter_code
_entity_poly.pdbx_strand_id
1 'polypeptide(L)'
;MLFSSTSQYRVAASVLAASGLILAIKDGNLGLLRDFLLKTLRSESSEKLWFIAGLQNMGNNCFLNVILQALASCDSFNQYLESIVEADSFSAEDMPLMNALDSLLQGKN
;
A
#
# COMPACT_ATOMS: atom_id res chain seq x y z
N MET A 1 17.51 -34.45 32.62
CA MET A 1 17.22 -34.82 31.21
C MET A 1 16.32 -33.83 30.45
N LEU A 2 15.56 -32.95 31.11
CA LEU A 2 14.62 -32.04 30.42
C LEU A 2 15.27 -30.91 29.59
N PHE A 3 16.48 -30.47 29.92
CA PHE A 3 17.18 -29.39 29.18
C PHE A 3 17.72 -29.80 27.80
N SER A 4 18.04 -31.08 27.60
CA SER A 4 18.56 -31.58 26.31
C SER A 4 17.47 -31.71 25.26
N SER A 5 16.24 -31.99 25.70
CA SER A 5 15.10 -32.22 24.82
C SER A 5 14.57 -30.88 24.26
N THR A 6 14.42 -29.86 25.11
CA THR A 6 13.97 -28.52 24.70
C THR A 6 14.93 -27.84 23.71
N SER A 7 16.25 -28.04 23.85
CA SER A 7 17.24 -27.52 22.90
C SER A 7 17.09 -28.11 21.49
N GLN A 8 16.87 -29.42 21.39
CA GLN A 8 16.71 -30.10 20.10
C GLN A 8 15.46 -29.64 19.35
N TYR A 9 14.35 -29.44 20.06
CA TYR A 9 13.11 -28.95 19.45
C TYR A 9 13.24 -27.51 18.93
N ARG A 10 13.99 -26.64 19.62
CA ARG A 10 14.22 -25.26 19.16
C ARG A 10 15.04 -25.20 17.88
N VAL A 11 16.08 -26.04 17.78
CA VAL A 11 16.90 -26.14 16.58
C VAL A 11 16.07 -26.69 15.41
N ALA A 12 15.32 -27.77 15.62
CA ALA A 12 14.46 -28.34 14.59
C ALA A 12 13.40 -27.33 14.09
N ALA A 13 12.76 -26.60 15.01
CA ALA A 13 11.79 -25.56 14.66
C ALA A 13 12.42 -24.43 13.82
N SER A 14 13.65 -23.99 14.16
CA SER A 14 14.34 -22.94 13.39
C SER A 14 14.70 -23.39 11.97
N VAL A 15 15.13 -24.65 11.81
CA VAL A 15 15.50 -25.20 10.49
C VAL A 15 14.24 -25.34 9.62
N LEU A 16 13.14 -25.87 10.17
CA LEU A 16 11.89 -25.99 9.44
C LEU A 16 11.32 -24.63 9.02
N ALA A 17 11.39 -23.62 9.89
CA ALA A 17 10.96 -22.26 9.57
C ALA A 17 11.78 -21.64 8.43
N ALA A 18 13.11 -21.76 8.49
CA ALA A 18 14.00 -21.24 7.45
C ALA A 18 13.77 -21.94 6.10
N SER A 19 13.64 -23.28 6.10
CA SER A 19 13.37 -24.04 4.87
C SER A 19 12.00 -23.69 4.26
N GLY A 20 10.96 -23.53 5.09
CA GLY A 20 9.64 -23.10 4.62
C GLY A 20 9.65 -21.69 4.00
N LEU A 21 10.38 -20.76 4.62
CA LEU A 21 10.52 -19.39 4.10
C LEU A 21 11.25 -19.35 2.74
N ILE A 22 12.32 -20.13 2.58
CA ILE A 22 13.10 -20.18 1.34
C ILE A 22 12.27 -20.77 0.19
N LEU A 23 11.50 -21.84 0.45
CA LEU A 23 10.63 -22.44 -0.57
C LEU A 23 9.52 -21.47 -1.01
N ALA A 24 8.91 -20.74 -0.07
CA ALA A 24 7.90 -19.73 -0.37
C ALA A 24 8.44 -18.58 -1.25
N ILE A 25 9.71 -18.18 -1.05
CA ILE A 25 10.37 -17.16 -1.89
C ILE A 25 10.68 -17.73 -3.29
N LYS A 26 11.14 -18.98 -3.38
CA LYS A 26 11.53 -19.62 -4.65
C LYS A 26 10.34 -19.81 -5.61
N ASP A 27 9.16 -20.13 -5.09
CA ASP A 27 7.94 -20.30 -5.90
C ASP A 27 7.35 -18.97 -6.41
N GLY A 28 7.99 -17.83 -6.10
CA GLY A 28 7.59 -16.50 -6.60
C GLY A 28 6.29 -15.96 -5.97
N ASN A 29 5.68 -16.68 -5.03
CA ASN A 29 4.44 -16.29 -4.37
C ASN A 29 4.72 -15.43 -3.11
N LEU A 30 5.38 -14.29 -3.33
CA LEU A 30 5.64 -13.28 -2.29
C LEU A 30 4.37 -12.61 -1.75
N GLY A 31 3.21 -12.81 -2.42
CA GLY A 31 1.92 -12.29 -1.99
C GLY A 31 1.51 -12.83 -0.62
N LEU A 32 1.72 -14.12 -0.35
CA LEU A 32 1.31 -14.74 0.91
C LEU A 32 2.17 -14.29 2.11
N LEU A 33 3.49 -14.10 1.90
CA LEU A 33 4.37 -13.54 2.93
C LEU A 33 4.04 -12.08 3.23
N ARG A 34 3.75 -11.30 2.18
CA ARG A 34 3.30 -9.91 2.32
C ARG A 34 1.99 -9.85 3.10
N ASP A 35 0.99 -10.65 2.73
CA ASP A 35 -0.31 -10.65 3.38
C ASP A 35 -0.22 -11.14 4.84
N PHE A 36 0.66 -12.11 5.13
CA PHE A 36 0.93 -12.57 6.49
C PHE A 36 1.64 -11.49 7.34
N LEU A 37 2.67 -10.83 6.81
CA LEU A 37 3.31 -9.68 7.46
C LEU A 37 2.33 -8.54 7.68
N LEU A 38 1.50 -8.24 6.67
CA LEU A 38 0.48 -7.20 6.72
C LEU A 38 -0.58 -7.51 7.78
N LYS A 39 -1.03 -8.76 7.87
CA LYS A 39 -1.99 -9.22 8.89
C LYS A 39 -1.41 -9.22 10.29
N THR A 40 -0.12 -9.53 10.43
CA THR A 40 0.59 -9.52 11.72
C THR A 40 0.81 -8.09 12.21
N LEU A 41 1.24 -7.17 11.34
CA LEU A 41 1.37 -5.75 11.67
C LEU A 41 0.02 -5.10 11.99
N ARG A 42 -1.05 -5.52 11.32
CA ARG A 42 -2.42 -5.06 11.57
C ARG A 42 -2.98 -5.51 12.93
N SER A 43 -2.40 -6.54 13.56
CA SER A 43 -2.89 -7.07 14.84
C SER A 43 -2.45 -6.23 16.05
N GLU A 44 -1.47 -5.33 15.90
CA GLU A 44 -0.88 -4.58 17.02
C GLU A 44 -1.32 -3.10 17.08
N SER A 45 -1.80 -2.49 15.98
CA SER A 45 -2.24 -1.09 15.99
C SER A 45 -3.70 -0.92 15.58
N SER A 46 -4.57 -0.73 16.57
CA SER A 46 -5.93 -0.18 16.40
C SER A 46 -5.92 1.32 16.10
N GLU A 47 -4.97 1.77 15.28
CA GLU A 47 -4.94 3.08 14.65
C GLU A 47 -5.02 2.79 13.15
N LYS A 48 -5.90 3.51 12.44
CA LYS A 48 -6.16 3.35 11.01
C LYS A 48 -4.84 3.52 10.24
N LEU A 49 -4.10 2.44 10.01
CA LEU A 49 -2.93 2.45 9.14
C LEU A 49 -3.45 2.65 7.72
N TRP A 50 -3.53 3.91 7.30
CA TRP A 50 -3.81 4.30 5.92
C TRP A 50 -2.63 3.82 5.08
N PHE A 51 -2.72 2.59 4.57
CA PHE A 51 -1.82 2.09 3.56
C PHE A 51 -2.18 2.78 2.25
N ILE A 52 -1.61 3.96 2.02
CA ILE A 52 -1.71 4.66 0.75
C ILE A 52 -0.66 4.05 -0.17
N ALA A 53 -1.10 3.51 -1.32
CA ALA A 53 -0.19 2.98 -2.32
C ALA A 53 0.67 4.11 -2.91
N GLY A 54 1.97 3.89 -3.03
CA GLY A 54 2.88 4.83 -3.68
C GLY A 54 2.62 4.94 -5.19
N LEU A 55 2.99 6.07 -5.79
CA LEU A 55 2.87 6.28 -7.24
C LEU A 55 4.11 5.75 -7.97
N GLN A 56 3.89 5.01 -9.07
CA GLN A 56 4.97 4.54 -9.92
C GLN A 56 5.65 5.73 -10.62
N ASN A 57 6.98 5.79 -10.58
CA ASN A 57 7.74 6.82 -11.30
C ASN A 57 7.83 6.45 -12.80
N MET A 58 7.07 7.15 -13.64
CA MET A 58 7.08 6.99 -15.09
C MET A 58 8.12 7.92 -15.74
N GLY A 59 9.41 7.68 -15.46
CA GLY A 59 10.54 8.36 -16.12
C GLY A 59 10.74 9.83 -15.71
N ASN A 60 11.60 10.07 -14.73
CA ASN A 60 11.94 11.41 -14.20
C ASN A 60 10.74 12.25 -13.70
N ASN A 61 9.57 11.64 -13.50
CA ASN A 61 8.34 12.31 -13.05
C ASN A 61 8.11 12.17 -11.53
N CYS A 62 9.14 11.81 -10.76
CA CYS A 62 9.00 11.66 -9.31
C CYS A 62 8.60 12.97 -8.61
N PHE A 63 8.98 14.13 -9.17
CA PHE A 63 8.55 15.43 -8.65
C PHE A 63 7.02 15.57 -8.69
N LEU A 64 6.37 15.08 -9.75
CA LEU A 64 4.92 15.11 -9.90
C LEU A 64 4.26 14.17 -8.90
N ASN A 65 4.84 12.99 -8.68
CA ASN A 65 4.33 12.03 -7.70
C ASN A 65 4.28 12.62 -6.29
N VAL A 66 5.30 13.38 -5.88
CA VAL A 66 5.33 14.06 -4.57
C VAL A 66 4.22 15.12 -4.49
N ILE A 67 4.01 15.90 -5.55
CA ILE A 67 2.94 16.90 -5.62
C ILE A 67 1.56 16.23 -5.50
N LEU A 68 1.30 15.16 -6.26
CA LEU A 68 0.03 14.44 -6.24
C LEU A 68 -0.26 13.85 -4.85
N GLN A 69 0.75 13.27 -4.18
CA GLN A 69 0.59 12.75 -2.82
C GLN A 69 0.32 13.87 -1.79
N ALA A 70 0.95 15.03 -1.94
CA ALA A 70 0.70 16.18 -1.08
C ALA A 70 -0.72 16.74 -1.27
N LEU A 71 -1.19 16.83 -2.51
CA LEU A 71 -2.56 17.25 -2.81
C LEU A 71 -3.59 16.25 -2.28
N ALA A 72 -3.35 14.94 -2.44
CA ALA A 72 -4.23 13.89 -1.89
C ALA A 72 -4.38 13.99 -0.37
N SER A 73 -3.34 14.48 0.32
CA SER A 73 -3.32 14.65 1.79
C SER A 73 -3.99 15.95 2.25
N CYS A 74 -4.51 16.78 1.34
CA CYS A 74 -5.13 18.06 1.65
C CYS A 74 -6.66 18.00 1.50
N ASP A 75 -7.36 17.74 2.60
CA ASP A 75 -8.83 17.57 2.61
C ASP A 75 -9.58 18.76 2.01
N SER A 76 -9.16 19.99 2.31
CA SER A 76 -9.78 21.20 1.76
C SER A 76 -9.61 21.31 0.25
N PHE A 77 -8.47 20.85 -0.28
CA PHE A 77 -8.24 20.82 -1.72
C PHE A 77 -9.11 19.75 -2.39
N ASN A 78 -9.19 18.56 -1.81
CA ASN A 78 -10.03 17.48 -2.34
C ASN A 78 -11.52 17.90 -2.40
N GLN A 79 -12.05 18.51 -1.33
CA GLN A 79 -13.43 19.02 -1.31
C GLN A 79 -13.66 20.11 -2.37
N TYR A 80 -12.68 21.00 -2.57
CA TYR A 80 -12.75 22.02 -3.62
C TYR A 80 -12.75 21.39 -5.02
N LEU A 81 -11.90 20.39 -5.24
CA LEU A 81 -11.80 19.69 -6.51
C LEU A 81 -13.12 18.98 -6.87
N GLU A 82 -13.72 18.27 -5.91
CA GLU A 82 -15.04 17.63 -6.06
C GLU A 82 -16.10 18.66 -6.44
N SER A 83 -16.13 19.82 -5.76
CA SER A 83 -17.11 20.88 -6.06
C SER A 83 -17.00 21.46 -7.48
N ILE A 84 -15.80 21.45 -8.06
CA ILE A 84 -15.57 21.91 -9.44
C ILE A 84 -16.03 20.85 -10.44
N VAL A 85 -15.73 19.58 -10.17
CA VAL A 85 -16.11 18.47 -11.06
C VAL A 85 -17.62 18.27 -11.07
N GLU A 86 -18.30 18.48 -9.94
CA GLU A 86 -19.75 18.43 -9.82
C GLU A 86 -20.47 19.66 -10.37
N ALA A 87 -19.75 20.77 -10.58
CA ALA A 87 -20.35 21.97 -11.15
C ALA A 87 -20.73 21.72 -12.63
N ASP A 88 -22.04 21.54 -12.86
CA ASP A 88 -22.71 21.27 -14.14
C ASP A 88 -22.47 22.34 -15.23
N SER A 89 -21.64 23.35 -14.95
CA SER A 89 -21.26 24.43 -15.87
C SER A 89 -20.14 24.05 -16.83
N PHE A 90 -19.42 22.97 -16.59
CA PHE A 90 -18.32 22.51 -17.45
C PHE A 90 -18.57 21.05 -17.84
N SER A 91 -18.55 20.75 -19.14
CA SER A 91 -18.64 19.36 -19.58
C SER A 91 -17.37 18.61 -19.15
N ALA A 92 -17.47 17.31 -18.90
CA ALA A 92 -16.31 16.48 -18.54
C ALA A 92 -15.18 16.52 -19.60
N GLU A 93 -15.49 16.91 -20.84
CA GLU A 93 -14.52 17.11 -21.91
C GLU A 93 -13.76 18.45 -21.81
N ASP A 94 -14.30 19.44 -21.08
CA ASP A 94 -13.74 20.79 -21.01
C ASP A 94 -12.58 20.88 -20.00
N MET A 95 -12.49 19.95 -19.05
CA MET A 95 -11.49 19.96 -17.99
C MET A 95 -10.83 18.58 -17.75
N PRO A 96 -10.13 18.02 -18.76
CA PRO A 96 -9.51 16.70 -18.67
C PRO A 96 -8.47 16.60 -17.55
N LEU A 97 -7.77 17.70 -17.25
CA LEU A 97 -6.81 17.75 -16.16
C LEU A 97 -7.49 17.62 -14.80
N MET A 98 -8.61 18.31 -14.59
CA MET A 98 -9.33 18.31 -13.31
C MET A 98 -9.93 16.94 -13.03
N ASN A 99 -10.50 16.31 -14.06
CA ASN A 99 -11.04 14.95 -13.98
C ASN A 99 -9.97 13.90 -13.73
N ALA A 100 -8.81 14.04 -14.40
CA ALA A 100 -7.66 13.16 -14.15
C ALA A 100 -7.14 13.33 -12.72
N LEU A 101 -7.06 14.57 -12.23
CA LEU A 101 -6.65 14.84 -10.86
C LEU A 101 -7.65 14.27 -9.86
N ASP A 102 -8.95 14.46 -10.08
CA ASP A 102 -10.01 13.93 -9.22
C ASP A 102 -9.97 12.41 -9.12
N SER A 103 -9.87 11.75 -10.28
CA SER A 103 -9.74 10.29 -10.35
C SER A 103 -8.51 9.78 -9.60
N LEU A 104 -7.37 10.45 -9.79
CA LEU A 104 -6.09 10.07 -9.15
C LEU A 104 -6.10 10.29 -7.64
N LEU A 105 -6.65 11.40 -7.15
CA LEU A 105 -6.66 11.72 -5.72
C LEU A 105 -7.70 10.90 -4.95
N GLN A 106 -8.84 10.59 -5.59
CA GLN A 106 -9.86 9.72 -5.01
C GLN A 106 -9.54 8.22 -5.12
N GLY A 107 -8.50 7.85 -5.89
CA GLY A 107 -8.13 6.46 -6.13
C GLY A 107 -9.17 5.70 -6.96
N LYS A 108 -9.96 6.41 -7.77
CA LYS A 108 -10.90 5.84 -8.74
C LYS A 108 -10.11 5.45 -9.99
N ASN A 109 -9.72 4.17 -10.10
CA ASN A 109 -9.11 3.59 -11.29
C ASN A 109 -10.11 2.73 -12.05
#